data_AF-J3D258-F1
#
_entry.id   AF-J3D258-F1
#
_cell.length_a   1.000
_cell.length_b   1.000
_cell.length_c   1.000
_cell.angle_alpha   90.00
_cell.angle_beta   90.00
_cell.angle_gamma   90.00
#
_symmetry.space_group_name_H-M   'P 1'
#
loop_
_entity.id
_entity.type
_entity.pdbx_description
1 polymer ?
#
loop_
_entity_poly.entity_id
_entity_poly.type
_entity_poly.pdbx_seq_one_letter_code
_entity_poly.pdbx_strand_id
1 'polypeptide(L)'
;MRTLFLTLTLLLSGCAAFTTTPQAPPPPGSQAQEISRAQSSGLPKLGNITATTRGSPDDAQRAIAAKANQAGAVYYQIVMLDETTIPSFWYATAILYGAPSASTGAQQ
;
A
#
# COMPACT_ATOMS: atom_id res chain seq x y z
N MET A 1 37.46 18.17 3.84
CA MET A 1 36.68 17.62 4.99
C MET A 1 35.19 17.96 4.91
N ARG A 2 34.78 19.20 4.68
CA ARG A 2 33.35 19.59 4.62
C ARG A 2 32.52 18.88 3.53
N THR A 3 33.08 18.71 2.34
CA THR A 3 32.45 17.98 1.23
C THR A 3 32.29 16.49 1.50
N LEU A 4 33.22 15.90 2.26
CA LEU A 4 33.19 14.48 2.63
C LEU A 4 32.14 14.19 3.72
N PHE A 5 31.89 15.16 4.61
CA PHE A 5 30.77 15.10 5.56
C PHE A 5 29.41 15.19 4.85
N LEU A 6 29.28 16.08 3.85
CA LEU A 6 28.04 16.25 3.07
C LEU A 6 27.69 15.01 2.23
N THR A 7 28.68 14.35 1.62
CA THR A 7 28.43 13.09 0.92
C THR A 7 28.05 11.99 1.89
N LEU A 8 28.72 11.88 3.05
CA LEU A 8 28.43 10.85 4.04
C LEU A 8 27.00 10.96 4.62
N THR A 9 26.52 12.18 4.92
CA THR A 9 25.14 12.37 5.41
C THR A 9 24.09 12.07 4.35
N LEU A 10 24.38 12.33 3.07
CA LEU A 10 23.50 12.01 1.95
C LEU A 10 23.39 10.49 1.75
N LEU A 11 24.50 9.74 1.88
CA LEU A 11 24.49 8.28 1.80
C LEU A 11 23.76 7.61 2.98
N LEU A 12 23.85 8.18 4.19
CA LEU A 12 23.19 7.61 5.39
C LEU A 12 21.65 7.78 5.39
N SER A 13 21.11 8.79 4.69
CA SER A 13 19.65 9.00 4.63
C SER A 13 18.91 7.98 3.76
N GLY A 14 19.62 7.16 2.98
CA GLY A 14 19.02 6.14 2.11
C GLY A 14 18.48 4.91 2.87
N CYS A 15 18.95 4.64 4.09
CA CYS A 15 18.56 3.43 4.83
C CYS A 15 17.10 3.44 5.31
N ALA A 16 16.48 4.61 5.49
CA ALA A 16 15.11 4.73 5.97
C ALA A 16 14.05 4.30 4.92
N ALA A 17 14.43 4.21 3.64
CA ALA A 17 13.50 3.82 2.57
C ALA A 17 13.09 2.34 2.62
N PHE A 18 13.82 1.51 3.37
CA PHE A 18 13.57 0.07 3.51
C PHE A 18 13.19 -0.32 4.94
N THR A 19 12.54 0.58 5.68
CA THR A 19 11.97 0.25 6.99
C THR A 19 10.87 -0.81 6.82
N THR A 20 11.22 -2.06 7.11
CA THR A 20 10.29 -3.19 7.19
C THR A 20 9.66 -3.34 8.57
N THR A 21 10.02 -2.45 9.50
CA THR A 21 9.47 -2.43 10.85
C THR A 21 7.94 -2.35 10.76
N PRO A 22 7.21 -3.32 11.32
CA PRO A 22 5.76 -3.26 11.35
C PRO A 22 5.28 -1.95 11.95
N GLN A 23 4.40 -1.26 11.23
CA GLN A 23 3.75 -0.03 11.69
C GLN A 23 2.28 -0.35 11.91
N ALA A 24 1.67 0.25 12.94
CA ALA A 24 0.23 0.11 13.11
C ALA A 24 -0.52 0.71 11.91
N PRO A 25 -1.52 0.01 11.34
CA PRO A 25 -2.40 0.61 10.33
C PRO A 25 -3.17 1.79 10.94
N PRO A 26 -3.60 2.75 10.10
CA PRO A 26 -4.47 3.83 10.57
C PRO A 26 -5.78 3.25 11.14
N PRO A 27 -6.47 3.95 12.06
CA PRO A 27 -7.75 3.49 12.57
C PRO A 27 -8.75 3.17 11.43
N PRO A 28 -9.54 2.08 11.53
CA PRO A 28 -10.56 1.75 10.55
C PRO A 28 -11.51 2.93 10.30
N GLY A 29 -11.71 3.24 9.02
CA GLY A 29 -12.57 4.34 8.56
C GLY A 29 -13.91 3.81 8.04
N SER A 30 -14.77 4.72 7.58
CA SER A 30 -16.02 4.35 6.90
C SER A 30 -15.81 3.77 5.50
N GLN A 31 -14.63 4.00 4.91
CA GLN A 31 -14.22 3.49 3.61
C GLN A 31 -12.90 2.72 3.75
N ALA A 32 -12.65 1.82 2.81
CA ALA A 32 -11.41 1.09 2.69
C ALA A 32 -10.25 2.09 2.51
N GLN A 33 -9.19 1.93 3.30
CA GLN A 33 -8.02 2.81 3.27
C GLN A 33 -6.82 2.13 2.61
N GLU A 34 -6.07 2.88 1.80
CA GLU A 34 -4.79 2.41 1.30
C GLU A 34 -3.76 2.33 2.43
N ILE A 35 -3.04 1.22 2.51
CA ILE A 35 -1.99 1.01 3.49
C ILE A 35 -0.68 0.60 2.82
N SER A 36 0.43 0.94 3.47
CA SER A 36 1.75 0.47 3.07
C SER A 36 1.97 -1.00 3.46
N ARG A 37 3.02 -1.61 2.89
CA ARG A 37 3.45 -2.97 3.29
C ARG A 37 3.71 -3.07 4.79
N ALA A 38 4.37 -2.06 5.39
CA ALA A 38 4.69 -2.05 6.82
C ALA A 38 3.43 -2.08 7.71
N GLN A 39 2.31 -1.56 7.20
CA GLN A 39 1.02 -1.50 7.90
C GLN A 39 0.14 -2.75 7.68
N SER A 40 0.52 -3.62 6.75
CA SER A 40 -0.25 -4.84 6.43
C SER A 40 0.03 -6.02 7.39
N SER A 41 1.06 -5.89 8.24
CA SER A 41 1.50 -6.97 9.13
C SER A 41 0.38 -7.39 10.09
N GLY A 42 0.10 -8.70 10.14
CA GLY A 42 -0.89 -9.29 11.04
C GLY A 42 -2.36 -9.05 10.66
N LEU A 43 -2.64 -8.36 9.55
CA LEU A 43 -4.00 -8.16 9.06
C LEU A 43 -4.51 -9.41 8.31
N PRO A 44 -5.80 -9.78 8.48
CA PRO A 44 -6.38 -10.90 7.75
C PRO A 44 -6.51 -10.55 6.26
N LYS A 45 -5.83 -11.31 5.40
CA LYS A 45 -5.91 -11.15 3.96
C LYS A 45 -7.26 -11.71 3.45
N LEU A 46 -8.01 -10.88 2.73
CA LEU A 46 -9.33 -11.22 2.19
C LEU A 46 -9.29 -11.70 0.75
N GLY A 47 -8.30 -11.24 -0.03
CA GLY A 47 -8.15 -11.59 -1.43
C GLY A 47 -7.35 -10.57 -2.22
N ASN A 48 -7.37 -10.71 -3.55
CA ASN A 48 -6.72 -9.79 -4.47
C ASN A 48 -7.78 -9.24 -5.45
N ILE A 49 -7.62 -7.99 -5.86
CA ILE A 49 -8.46 -7.34 -6.87
C ILE A 49 -7.59 -6.66 -7.92
N THR A 50 -8.16 -6.41 -9.09
CA THR A 50 -7.50 -5.72 -10.20
C THR A 50 -8.41 -4.66 -10.80
N ALA A 51 -7.83 -3.65 -11.44
CA ALA A 51 -8.56 -2.64 -12.21
C ALA A 51 -7.79 -2.28 -13.46
N THR A 52 -8.52 -2.08 -14.56
CA THR A 52 -7.99 -1.53 -15.82
C THR A 52 -8.83 -0.31 -16.19
N THR A 53 -8.19 0.81 -16.43
CA THR A 53 -8.86 2.09 -16.73
C THR A 53 -8.14 2.81 -17.86
N ARG A 54 -8.89 3.50 -18.73
CA ARG A 54 -8.29 4.45 -19.68
C ARG A 54 -8.14 5.81 -18.99
N GLY A 55 -7.01 6.49 -19.17
CA GLY A 55 -6.73 7.80 -18.60
C GLY A 55 -5.37 7.83 -17.91
N SER A 56 -5.39 8.12 -16.62
CA SER A 56 -4.20 8.31 -15.79
C SER A 56 -4.02 7.18 -14.75
N PRO A 57 -2.84 7.05 -14.11
CA PRO A 57 -2.64 6.09 -13.04
C PRO A 57 -3.63 6.29 -11.88
N ASP A 58 -3.99 7.54 -11.59
CA ASP A 58 -4.95 7.89 -10.53
C ASP A 58 -6.34 7.31 -10.79
N ASP A 59 -6.76 7.18 -12.06
CA ASP A 59 -8.03 6.54 -12.41
C ASP A 59 -8.04 5.07 -11.99
N ALA A 60 -6.92 4.36 -12.20
CA ALA A 60 -6.78 2.97 -11.78
C ALA A 60 -6.79 2.85 -10.26
N GLN A 61 -6.11 3.76 -9.55
CA GLN A 61 -6.12 3.81 -8.08
C GLN A 61 -7.54 4.06 -7.53
N ARG A 62 -8.26 5.04 -8.10
CA ARG A 62 -9.68 5.31 -7.73
C ARG A 62 -10.57 4.09 -7.97
N ALA A 63 -10.38 3.39 -9.10
CA ALA A 63 -11.11 2.18 -9.41
C ALA A 63 -10.82 1.04 -8.41
N ILE A 64 -9.57 0.88 -7.98
CA ILE A 64 -9.20 -0.05 -6.91
C ILE A 64 -9.89 0.33 -5.59
N ALA A 65 -9.84 1.61 -5.18
CA ALA A 65 -10.48 2.07 -3.95
C ALA A 65 -11.99 1.80 -3.96
N ALA A 66 -12.66 2.07 -5.08
CA ALA A 66 -14.09 1.78 -5.24
C ALA A 66 -14.39 0.27 -5.14
N LYS A 67 -13.57 -0.59 -5.76
CA LYS A 67 -13.71 -2.05 -5.66
C LYS A 67 -13.43 -2.57 -4.24
N ALA A 68 -12.44 -2.01 -3.54
CA ALA A 68 -12.14 -2.37 -2.16
C ALA A 68 -13.33 -2.03 -1.23
N ASN A 69 -13.95 -0.87 -1.41
CA ASN A 69 -15.18 -0.48 -0.72
C ASN A 69 -16.33 -1.46 -1.01
N GLN A 70 -16.56 -1.80 -2.28
CA GLN A 70 -17.60 -2.76 -2.69
C GLN A 70 -17.37 -4.16 -2.13
N ALA A 71 -16.11 -4.56 -1.95
CA ALA A 71 -15.73 -5.83 -1.35
C ALA A 71 -15.83 -5.84 0.19
N GLY A 72 -16.16 -4.71 0.83
CA GLY A 72 -16.22 -4.59 2.28
C GLY A 72 -14.87 -4.73 2.98
N ALA A 73 -13.77 -4.44 2.28
CA ALA A 73 -12.44 -4.44 2.87
C ALA A 73 -12.26 -3.24 3.81
N VAL A 74 -11.49 -3.41 4.88
CA VAL A 74 -11.12 -2.30 5.77
C VAL A 74 -9.90 -1.57 5.23
N TYR A 75 -8.97 -2.33 4.66
CA TYR A 75 -7.77 -1.79 4.01
C TYR A 75 -7.51 -2.46 2.67
N TYR A 76 -6.76 -1.77 1.82
CA TYR A 76 -6.17 -2.35 0.63
C TYR A 76 -4.73 -1.89 0.47
N GLN A 77 -3.91 -2.70 -0.20
CA GLN A 77 -2.55 -2.34 -0.57
C GLN A 77 -2.41 -2.50 -2.07
N ILE A 78 -2.13 -1.40 -2.79
CA ILE A 78 -1.75 -1.47 -4.20
C ILE A 78 -0.34 -2.05 -4.28
N VAL A 79 -0.21 -3.17 -4.97
CA VAL A 79 1.07 -3.89 -5.13
C VAL A 79 1.65 -3.74 -6.54
N MET A 80 0.83 -3.26 -7.48
CA MET A 80 1.23 -2.96 -8.85
C MET A 80 0.32 -1.85 -9.41
N LEU A 81 0.95 -0.91 -10.12
CA LEU A 81 0.30 0.14 -10.89
C LEU A 81 1.21 0.46 -12.07
N ASP A 82 0.78 0.12 -13.27
CA ASP A 82 1.58 0.31 -14.48
C ASP A 82 0.70 0.60 -15.70
N GLU A 83 1.27 1.24 -16.71
CA GLU A 83 0.63 1.39 -18.01
C GLU A 83 0.68 0.04 -18.76
N THR A 84 -0.40 -0.31 -19.43
CA THR A 84 -0.44 -1.52 -20.27
C THR A 84 0.29 -1.28 -21.59
N THR A 85 0.43 -2.33 -22.41
CA THR A 85 0.94 -2.17 -23.79
C THR A 85 0.06 -1.26 -24.66
N ILE A 86 -1.20 -1.03 -24.27
CA ILE A 86 -2.09 -0.08 -24.92
C ILE A 86 -1.89 1.29 -24.27
N PRO A 87 -1.48 2.33 -25.03
CA PRO A 87 -1.29 3.66 -24.49
C PRO A 87 -2.54 4.21 -23.80
N SER A 88 -2.32 4.96 -22.73
CA SER A 88 -3.34 5.54 -21.86
C SER A 88 -4.25 4.52 -21.19
N PHE A 89 -3.90 3.23 -21.15
CA PHE A 89 -4.57 2.24 -20.31
C PHE A 89 -3.67 1.89 -19.14
N TRP A 90 -4.19 2.05 -17.93
CA TRP A 90 -3.51 1.76 -16.68
C TRP A 90 -4.09 0.51 -16.04
N TYR A 91 -3.22 -0.34 -15.53
CA TYR A 91 -3.56 -1.56 -14.81
C TYR A 91 -3.04 -1.49 -13.38
N ALA A 92 -3.91 -1.81 -12.44
CA ALA A 92 -3.56 -1.88 -11.02
C ALA A 92 -3.97 -3.22 -10.43
N THR A 93 -3.20 -3.69 -9.46
CA THR A 93 -3.52 -4.86 -8.62
C THR A 93 -3.35 -4.49 -7.16
N ALA A 94 -4.31 -4.92 -6.33
CA ALA A 94 -4.27 -4.70 -4.90
C ALA A 94 -4.62 -5.95 -4.10
N ILE A 95 -4.12 -6.01 -2.87
CA ILE A 95 -4.49 -6.98 -1.85
C ILE A 95 -5.51 -6.33 -0.92
N LEU A 96 -6.57 -7.05 -0.57
CA LEU A 96 -7.59 -6.62 0.40
C LEU A 96 -7.32 -7.20 1.78
N TYR A 97 -7.56 -6.40 2.81
CA TYR A 97 -7.38 -6.77 4.22
C TYR A 97 -8.61 -6.41 5.06
N GLY A 98 -8.92 -7.27 6.03
CA GLY A 98 -9.95 -7.02 7.03
C GLY A 98 -9.44 -6.25 8.25
N ALA A 99 -10.30 -6.05 9.23
CA ALA A 99 -9.93 -5.43 10.50
C ALA A 99 -8.87 -6.26 11.24
N PRO A 100 -7.96 -5.64 12.02
CA PRO A 100 -7.04 -6.38 12.88
C PRO A 100 -7.83 -7.26 13.86
N SER A 101 -7.54 -8.55 13.87
CA SER A 101 -8.09 -9.47 14.87
C SER A 101 -7.50 -9.14 16.24
N ALA A 102 -8.34 -8.98 17.27
CA ALA A 102 -7.92 -8.63 18.63
C ALA A 102 -6.95 -9.64 19.29
N SER A 103 -6.66 -10.78 18.64
CA SER A 103 -5.80 -11.86 19.14
C SER A 103 -4.31 -11.70 18.84
N THR A 104 -3.88 -10.75 17.99
CA THR A 104 -2.47 -10.66 17.54
C THR A 104 -1.61 -9.74 18.42
N GLY A 105 -2.04 -9.44 19.66
CA GLY A 105 -1.29 -8.65 20.63
C GLY A 105 -0.77 -9.43 21.86
N ALA A 106 -1.04 -10.74 21.94
CA ALA A 106 -0.76 -11.55 23.15
C ALA A 106 0.33 -12.62 23.00
N GLN A 107 1.09 -12.61 21.90
CA GLN A 107 2.29 -13.45 21.80
C GLN A 107 3.40 -12.67 21.11
N GLN A 108 4.30 -12.05 21.90
CA GLN A 108 5.76 -12.24 21.90
C GLN A 108 6.33 -11.77 23.24
#